data_AF-A0A354BGC0-F1
#
_entry.id   AF-A0A354BGC0-F1
#
_cell.length_a   1.000
_cell.length_b   1.000
_cell.length_c   1.000
_cell.angle_alpha   90.00
_cell.angle_beta   90.00
_cell.angle_gamma   90.00
#
_symmetry.space_group_name_H-M   'P 1'
#
loop_
_entity.id
_entity.type
_entity.pdbx_description
1 polymer ?
#
loop_
_entity_poly.entity_id
_entity_poly.type
_entity_poly.pdbx_seq_one_letter_code
_entity_poly.pdbx_strand_id
1 'polypeptide(L)'
;RRITGRTPIEIAGPAAGDPRLMTSDDPTGRRVLGTLNNCAMGFTPWGTYLACEENFNGYFRKNGAQTNLEKRYGITAAGFGYLWHTTDKRFRVDEEPNEP
;
A
#
# COMPACT_ATOMS: atom_id res chain seq x y z
N ARG A 1 -16.99 1.72 -14.39
CA ARG A 1 -16.28 0.68 -13.59
C ARG A 1 -15.68 1.35 -12.36
N ARG A 2 -15.67 0.70 -11.18
CA ARG A 2 -15.01 1.22 -9.97
C ARG A 2 -13.75 0.39 -9.68
N ILE A 3 -12.65 1.08 -9.41
CA ILE A 3 -11.43 0.51 -8.82
C ILE A 3 -11.30 1.16 -7.43
N THR A 4 -11.03 0.36 -6.40
CA THR A 4 -11.10 0.76 -4.99
C THR A 4 -9.95 0.18 -4.19
N GLY A 5 -9.79 0.57 -2.93
CA GLY A 5 -8.82 0.01 -1.98
C GLY A 5 -8.99 -1.47 -1.63
N ARG A 6 -9.92 -2.20 -2.27
CA ARG A 6 -10.07 -3.67 -2.14
C ARG A 6 -10.12 -4.40 -3.48
N THR A 7 -9.99 -3.69 -4.59
CA THR A 7 -10.00 -4.33 -5.92
C THR A 7 -8.68 -5.10 -6.12
N PRO A 8 -8.68 -6.40 -6.46
CA PRO A 8 -7.44 -7.13 -6.71
C PRO A 8 -6.66 -6.52 -7.89
N ILE A 9 -5.37 -6.25 -7.69
CA ILE A 9 -4.46 -5.66 -8.67
C ILE A 9 -3.21 -6.53 -8.77
N GLU A 10 -2.69 -6.72 -9.98
CA GLU A 10 -1.43 -7.41 -10.23
C GLU A 10 -0.25 -6.46 -10.02
N ILE A 11 0.80 -6.95 -9.35
CA ILE A 11 2.09 -6.28 -9.27
C ILE A 11 2.96 -6.82 -10.41
N ALA A 12 3.41 -5.92 -11.28
CA ALA A 12 4.30 -6.23 -12.40
C ALA A 12 5.65 -5.51 -12.27
N GLY A 13 6.58 -5.82 -13.18
CA GLY A 13 7.92 -5.21 -13.20
C GLY A 13 8.94 -5.93 -12.30
N PRO A 14 10.15 -5.37 -12.17
CA PRO A 14 11.28 -6.08 -11.54
C PRO A 14 11.10 -6.43 -10.05
N ALA A 15 10.25 -5.68 -9.33
CA ALA A 15 9.99 -5.93 -7.92
C ALA A 15 8.93 -7.03 -7.69
N ALA A 16 8.17 -7.43 -8.73
CA ALA A 16 7.10 -8.41 -8.57
C ALA A 16 7.63 -9.76 -8.07
N GLY A 17 7.12 -10.20 -6.92
CA GLY A 17 7.57 -11.40 -6.20
C GLY A 17 8.81 -11.22 -5.34
N ASP A 18 9.29 -9.99 -5.14
CA ASP A 18 10.31 -9.71 -4.12
C ASP A 18 9.74 -10.03 -2.72
N PRO A 19 10.53 -10.62 -1.81
CA PRO A 19 10.08 -10.92 -0.44
C PRO A 19 9.50 -9.73 0.32
N ARG A 20 9.88 -8.49 -0.04
CA ARG A 20 9.35 -7.26 0.56
C ARG A 20 7.93 -6.92 0.10
N LEU A 21 7.40 -7.60 -0.91
CA LEU A 21 6.02 -7.44 -1.38
C LEU A 21 5.12 -8.61 -0.92
N MET A 22 5.67 -9.59 -0.21
CA MET A 22 4.91 -10.72 0.30
C MET A 22 4.25 -10.34 1.62
N THR A 23 2.93 -10.55 1.71
CA THR A 23 2.14 -10.36 2.92
C THR A 23 1.47 -11.68 3.31
N SER A 24 0.76 -11.72 4.44
CA SER A 24 0.01 -12.93 4.78
C SER A 24 -1.13 -13.23 3.80
N ASP A 25 -1.70 -12.19 3.16
CA ASP A 25 -2.79 -12.30 2.20
C ASP A 25 -2.29 -12.64 0.79
N ASP A 26 -1.06 -12.24 0.42
CA ASP A 26 -0.38 -12.71 -0.79
C ASP A 26 1.07 -13.14 -0.51
N PRO A 27 1.30 -14.44 -0.25
CA PRO A 27 2.65 -14.97 -0.06
C PRO A 27 3.48 -15.01 -1.34
N THR A 28 2.92 -14.66 -2.51
CA THR A 28 3.64 -14.65 -3.78
C THR A 28 4.24 -13.29 -4.15
N GLY A 29 3.80 -12.20 -3.49
CA GLY A 29 4.25 -10.82 -3.76
C GLY A 29 3.92 -10.31 -5.16
N ARG A 30 2.85 -10.83 -5.76
CA ARG A 30 2.43 -10.56 -7.15
C ARG A 30 1.02 -9.99 -7.25
N ARG A 31 0.28 -9.93 -6.15
CA ARG A 31 -1.08 -9.38 -6.09
C ARG A 31 -1.24 -8.52 -4.84
N VAL A 32 -1.96 -7.41 -5.01
CA VAL A 32 -2.30 -6.49 -3.92
C VAL A 32 -3.79 -6.20 -3.91
N LEU A 33 -4.32 -5.88 -2.74
CA LEU A 33 -5.70 -5.42 -2.60
C LEU A 33 -5.77 -3.91 -2.70
N GLY A 34 -6.12 -3.47 -3.88
CA GLY A 34 -6.57 -2.13 -4.17
C GLY A 34 -5.47 -1.16 -4.52
N THR A 35 -5.93 0.07 -4.73
CA THR A 35 -5.06 1.24 -4.85
C THR A 35 -5.60 2.33 -3.96
N LEU A 36 -4.71 3.07 -3.30
CA LEU A 36 -5.04 3.96 -2.20
C LEU A 36 -4.65 5.40 -2.51
N ASN A 37 -5.52 6.32 -2.08
CA ASN A 37 -5.27 7.75 -2.09
C ASN A 37 -4.72 8.26 -3.43
N ASN A 38 -5.35 7.81 -4.52
CA ASN A 38 -5.00 8.21 -5.87
C ASN A 38 -5.21 9.71 -6.02
N CYS A 39 -4.12 10.45 -6.20
CA CYS A 39 -4.13 11.90 -6.17
C CYS A 39 -4.30 12.49 -7.58
N ALA A 40 -3.32 12.24 -8.44
CA ALA A 40 -3.28 12.75 -9.80
C ALA A 40 -3.26 11.61 -10.82
N MET A 41 -3.08 11.98 -12.09
CA MET A 41 -3.16 11.06 -13.21
C MET A 41 -2.20 11.40 -14.33
N GLY A 42 -2.00 10.41 -15.21
CA GLY A 42 -1.40 10.58 -16.52
C GLY A 42 -2.14 9.74 -17.56
N PHE A 43 -2.08 10.14 -18.82
CA PHE A 43 -2.60 9.35 -19.94
C PHE A 43 -1.46 8.99 -20.87
N THR A 44 -1.39 7.72 -21.26
CA THR A 44 -0.30 7.24 -22.13
C THR A 44 -0.69 7.35 -23.61
N PRO A 45 0.29 7.58 -24.51
CA PRO A 45 0.03 7.61 -25.95
C PRO A 45 -0.54 6.31 -26.54
N TRP A 46 -0.38 5.18 -25.84
CA TRP A 46 -0.92 3.86 -26.21
C TRP A 46 -2.28 3.55 -25.55
N GLY A 47 -2.99 4.57 -25.05
CA GLY A 47 -4.40 4.43 -24.66
C GLY A 47 -4.64 3.89 -23.26
N THR A 48 -3.69 4.05 -22.32
CA THR A 48 -3.86 3.61 -20.92
C THR A 48 -3.86 4.79 -19.94
N TYR A 49 -4.43 4.56 -18.77
CA TYR A 49 -4.54 5.55 -17.69
C TYR A 49 -3.59 5.19 -16.55
N LEU A 50 -2.86 6.18 -16.05
CA LEU A 50 -2.01 6.07 -14.87
C LEU A 50 -2.72 6.77 -13.71
N ALA A 51 -2.94 6.03 -12.62
CA ALA A 51 -3.31 6.59 -11.33
C ALA A 51 -2.06 6.60 -10.44
N CYS A 52 -1.87 7.67 -9.66
CA CYS A 52 -0.70 7.78 -8.78
C CYS A 52 -1.16 7.78 -7.32
N GLU A 53 -0.68 6.81 -6.55
CA GLU A 53 -0.85 6.78 -5.10
C GLU A 53 0.05 7.82 -4.45
N GLU A 54 -0.52 8.63 -3.56
CA GLU A 54 0.21 9.63 -2.78
C GLU A 54 -0.18 9.46 -1.31
N ASN A 55 0.62 9.91 -0.35
CA ASN A 55 0.25 9.96 1.07
C ASN A 55 -0.32 8.62 1.62
N PHE A 56 0.06 7.49 0.99
CA PHE A 56 -0.42 6.15 1.34
C PHE A 56 -0.06 5.81 2.79
N ASN A 57 1.10 6.29 3.25
CA ASN A 57 1.60 6.17 4.61
C ASN A 57 0.59 6.66 5.68
N GLY A 58 -0.31 7.59 5.33
CA GLY A 58 -1.33 8.11 6.25
C GLY A 58 -2.38 7.09 6.68
N TYR A 59 -2.58 6.04 5.89
CA TYR A 59 -3.57 4.97 6.13
C TYR A 59 -3.04 3.89 7.08
N PHE A 60 -1.72 3.70 7.09
CA PHE A 60 -1.05 2.68 7.89
C PHE A 60 -0.74 3.15 9.31
N ARG A 61 -0.54 2.19 10.23
CA ARG A 61 -0.13 2.46 11.61
C ARG A 61 1.02 1.58 12.04
N LYS A 62 2.04 2.23 12.62
CA LYS A 62 3.20 1.60 13.23
C LYS A 62 3.30 2.03 14.69
N ASN A 63 2.89 1.15 15.61
CA ASN A 63 2.95 1.39 17.05
C ASN A 63 4.29 0.93 17.64
N GLY A 64 4.92 -0.08 17.04
CA GLY A 64 6.26 -0.52 17.41
C GLY A 64 7.37 0.43 16.97
N ALA A 65 8.62 0.05 17.25
CA ALA A 65 9.78 0.80 16.80
C ALA A 65 9.83 0.84 15.26
N GLN A 66 10.03 2.04 14.70
CA GLN A 66 10.12 2.23 13.25
C GLN A 66 11.50 1.85 12.72
N THR A 67 11.53 1.16 11.58
CA THR A 67 12.72 0.97 10.75
C THR A 67 13.14 2.29 10.09
N ASN A 68 14.36 2.33 9.51
CA ASN A 68 14.83 3.51 8.77
C ASN A 68 13.96 3.83 7.54
N LEU A 69 13.42 2.79 6.87
CA LEU A 69 12.54 2.98 5.71
C LEU A 69 11.17 3.50 6.13
N GLU A 70 10.56 2.93 7.18
CA GLU A 70 9.27 3.43 7.71
C GLU A 70 9.37 4.90 8.14
N LYS A 71 10.50 5.30 8.78
CA LYS A 71 10.78 6.70 9.10
C LYS A 71 10.89 7.57 7.85
N ARG A 72 11.60 7.09 6.83
CA ARG A 72 11.80 7.82 5.56
C ARG A 72 10.48 8.08 4.84
N TYR A 73 9.56 7.12 4.86
CA TYR A 73 8.23 7.25 4.25
C TYR A 73 7.17 7.87 5.17
N GLY A 74 7.52 8.21 6.42
CA GLY A 74 6.60 8.89 7.34
C GLY A 74 5.46 8.00 7.83
N ILE A 75 5.68 6.69 7.99
CA ILE A 75 4.70 5.76 8.57
C ILE A 75 4.80 5.85 10.10
N THR A 76 3.75 6.30 10.78
CA THR A 76 3.79 6.58 12.23
C THR A 76 2.64 5.92 13.00
N ALA A 77 2.72 5.95 14.33
CA ALA A 77 1.64 5.51 15.22
C ALA A 77 0.38 6.39 15.12
N ALA A 78 0.53 7.66 14.75
CA ALA A 78 -0.61 8.58 14.61
C ALA A 78 -1.31 8.43 13.25
N GLY A 79 -0.51 8.23 12.18
CA GLY A 79 -0.90 8.37 10.78
C GLY A 79 -1.79 9.60 10.55
N PHE A 80 -2.72 9.56 9.60
CA PHE A 80 -3.52 10.75 9.20
C PHE A 80 -4.98 10.72 9.71
N GLY A 81 -5.25 10.00 10.80
CA GLY A 81 -6.58 9.96 11.42
C GLY A 81 -7.62 8.99 10.84
N TYR A 82 -7.32 8.22 9.78
CA TYR A 82 -8.28 7.28 9.17
C TYR A 82 -8.69 6.07 10.04
N LEU A 83 -7.85 5.66 11.00
CA LEU A 83 -8.11 4.56 11.95
C LEU A 83 -8.45 3.18 11.32
N TRP A 84 -8.16 2.93 10.04
CA TRP A 84 -8.51 1.66 9.36
C TRP A 84 -7.90 0.42 10.02
N HIS A 85 -6.68 0.55 10.52
CA HIS A 85 -6.00 -0.46 11.33
C HIS A 85 -6.85 -1.02 12.49
N THR A 86 -7.84 -0.29 13.01
CA THR A 86 -8.71 -0.79 14.09
C THR A 86 -9.62 -1.95 13.64
N THR A 87 -9.92 -2.05 12.35
CA THR A 87 -10.88 -3.02 11.79
C THR A 87 -10.29 -3.91 10.71
N ASP A 88 -9.20 -3.49 10.06
CA ASP A 88 -8.53 -4.26 9.03
C ASP A 88 -7.03 -4.36 9.36
N LYS A 89 -6.58 -5.58 9.68
CA LYS A 89 -5.21 -5.89 10.09
C LYS A 89 -4.16 -5.48 9.05
N ARG A 90 -4.57 -5.41 7.78
CA ARG A 90 -3.73 -5.03 6.64
C ARG A 90 -3.07 -3.66 6.84
N PHE A 91 -3.72 -2.77 7.56
CA PHE A 91 -3.20 -1.43 7.83
C PHE A 91 -2.37 -1.33 9.13
N ARG A 92 -2.09 -2.46 9.81
CA ARG A 92 -1.21 -2.54 10.98
C ARG A 92 0.17 -3.02 10.55
N VAL A 93 1.14 -2.11 10.48
CA VAL A 93 2.50 -2.40 10.01
C VAL A 93 3.27 -3.31 10.99
N ASP A 94 2.82 -3.38 12.24
CA ASP A 94 3.37 -4.34 13.21
C ASP A 94 2.96 -5.80 12.92
N GLU A 95 1.86 -6.01 12.18
CA GLU A 95 1.35 -7.35 11.81
C GLU A 95 1.63 -7.67 10.34
N GLU A 96 1.43 -6.70 9.44
CA GLU A 96 1.66 -6.80 8.00
C GLU A 96 2.72 -5.77 7.55
N PRO A 97 4.02 -5.97 7.88
CA PRO A 97 5.06 -4.97 7.67
C PRO A 97 5.38 -4.67 6.20
N ASN A 98 4.98 -5.56 5.29
CA ASN A 98 5.23 -5.47 3.85
C ASN A 98 4.02 -4.97 3.04
N GLU A 99 2.91 -4.65 3.70
CA GLU A 99 1.75 -4.06 3.01
C GLU A 99 1.94 -2.58 2.63
N PRO A 100 2.60 -1.72 3.43
CA PRO A 100 2.93 -0.35 3.01
C PRO A 100 4.03 -0.30 1.95
#